data_AF-A0A9P4M5E5-F1
#
_entry.id   AF-A0A9P4M5E5-F1
#
_cell.length_a   1.000
_cell.length_b   1.000
_cell.length_c   1.000
_cell.angle_alpha   90.00
_cell.angle_beta   90.00
_cell.angle_gamma   90.00
#
_symmetry.space_group_name_H-M   'P 1'
#
loop_
_entity.id
_entity.type
_entity.pdbx_description
1 polymer ?
#
loop_
_entity_poly.entity_id
_entity_poly.type
_entity_poly.pdbx_seq_one_letter_code
_entity_poly.pdbx_strand_id
1 'polypeptide(L)' 'MENGNSDTKDPSSFLAEIIGAPVTVKLNSGIVYKGELQSVDGYMNIALEQTKEFVNGKLHRNYGDAFVRGNNVMYISADP' A
#
# COMPACT_ATOMS: atom_id res chain seq x y z
N MET A 1 26.06 -0.93 -26.15
CA MET A 1 24.88 -0.05 -25.99
C MET A 1 23.68 -0.96 -26.12
N GLU A 2 23.20 -1.49 -25.00
CA GLU A 2 22.08 -2.43 -25.02
C GLU A 2 20.81 -1.62 -24.78
N ASN A 3 20.10 -1.32 -25.87
CA ASN A 3 18.78 -0.72 -25.84
C ASN A 3 17.77 -1.81 -25.45
N GLY A 4 17.56 -1.99 -24.15
CA GLY A 4 16.49 -2.80 -23.59
C GLY A 4 15.38 -1.92 -23.03
N ASN A 5 14.62 -1.23 -23.90
CA ASN A 5 13.38 -0.59 -23.49
C ASN A 5 12.27 -1.65 -23.43
N SER A 6 12.31 -2.48 -22.38
CA SER A 6 11.15 -3.21 -21.93
C SER A 6 10.64 -2.49 -20.69
N ASP A 7 9.41 -1.95 -20.75
CA ASP A 7 8.64 -1.44 -19.63
C ASP A 7 8.36 -2.54 -18.60
N THR A 8 9.40 -3.15 -18.03
CA THR A 8 9.29 -3.91 -16.80
C THR A 8 9.09 -2.88 -15.70
N LYS A 9 7.83 -2.52 -15.43
CA LYS A 9 7.48 -1.82 -14.18
C LYS A 9 7.94 -2.71 -13.04
N ASP A 10 9.13 -2.44 -12.52
CA ASP A 10 9.64 -3.16 -11.39
C ASP A 10 8.81 -2.77 -10.14
N PRO A 11 8.67 -3.66 -9.15
CA PRO A 11 7.84 -3.38 -7.99
C PRO A 11 8.22 -2.09 -7.27
N SER A 12 9.51 -1.73 -7.27
CA SER A 12 10.00 -0.52 -6.62
C SER A 12 9.56 0.74 -7.36
N SER A 13 9.60 0.72 -8.70
CA SER A 13 9.11 1.83 -9.51
C SER A 13 7.61 2.04 -9.30
N PHE A 14 6.83 0.95 -9.25
CA PHE A 14 5.40 1.03 -8.92
C PHE A 14 5.15 1.65 -7.55
N LEU A 15 5.87 1.20 -6.51
CA LEU A 15 5.73 1.74 -5.16
C LEU A 15 6.08 3.24 -5.08
N ALA A 16 7.09 3.67 -5.83
CA ALA A 16 7.45 5.08 -5.93
C ALA A 16 6.39 5.92 -6.66
N GLU A 17 5.75 5.37 -7.70
CA GLU A 17 4.67 6.03 -8.45
C GLU A 17 3.43 6.33 -7.59
N ILE A 18 3.16 5.51 -6.56
CA ILE A 18 1.94 5.59 -5.77
C ILE A 18 2.11 6.30 -4.41
N ILE A 19 3.30 6.86 -4.12
CA ILE A 19 3.50 7.73 -2.95
C ILE A 19 2.62 8.98 -3.06
N GLY A 20 1.94 9.35 -1.98
CA GLY A 20 0.97 10.44 -1.90
C GLY A 20 -0.41 10.10 -2.51
N ALA A 21 -0.59 8.89 -3.02
CA ALA A 21 -1.86 8.46 -3.60
C ALA A 21 -2.71 7.67 -2.59
N PRO A 22 -4.05 7.65 -2.74
CA PRO A 22 -4.91 6.72 -2.03
C PRO A 22 -4.60 5.28 -2.43
N VAL A 23 -4.41 4.42 -1.42
CA VAL A 23 -4.10 3.01 -1.60
C VAL A 23 -4.99 2.13 -0.75
N THR A 24 -5.15 0.89 -1.21
CA THR A 24 -5.70 -0.21 -0.44
C THR A 24 -4.57 -1.17 -0.04
N VAL A 25 -4.42 -1.42 1.25
CA VAL A 25 -3.49 -2.40 1.82
C VAL A 25 -4.29 -3.53 2.47
N LYS A 26 -4.18 -4.74 1.92
CA LYS A 26 -4.83 -5.92 2.51
C LYS A 26 -3.83 -6.71 3.33
N LEU A 27 -4.22 -7.09 4.55
CA LEU A 27 -3.43 -7.97 5.40
C LEU A 27 -3.72 -9.44 5.15
N ASN A 28 -2.80 -10.30 5.59
CA ASN A 28 -2.95 -11.76 5.59
C ASN A 28 -4.18 -12.24 6.37
N SER A 29 -4.64 -11.46 7.35
CA SER A 29 -5.88 -11.72 8.10
C SER A 29 -7.17 -11.45 7.32
N GLY A 30 -7.07 -10.82 6.14
CA GLY A 30 -8.21 -10.33 5.37
C GLY A 30 -8.71 -8.95 5.76
N ILE A 31 -8.16 -8.34 6.83
CA ILE A 31 -8.40 -6.93 7.18
C ILE A 31 -7.86 -6.04 6.06
N VAL A 32 -8.59 -4.98 5.74
CA VAL A 32 -8.22 -4.01 4.71
C VAL A 32 -8.04 -2.64 5.34
N TYR A 33 -6.89 -2.03 5.10
CA TYR A 33 -6.66 -0.62 5.38
C TYR A 33 -6.74 0.18 4.07
N LYS A 34 -7.46 1.29 4.10
CA LYS A 34 -7.46 2.29 3.03
C LYS A 34 -6.95 3.59 3.58
N GLY A 35 -6.01 4.23 2.90
CA GLY A 35 -5.39 5.48 3.34
C GLY A 35 -4.52 6.08 2.24
N GLU A 36 -3.92 7.21 2.53
CA GLU A 36 -2.93 7.85 1.66
C GLU A 36 -1.54 7.30 1.96
N LEU A 37 -0.83 6.82 0.95
CA LEU A 37 0.51 6.24 1.13
C LEU A 37 1.55 7.34 1.36
N GLN A 38 2.15 7.38 2.55
CA GLN A 38 3.22 8.35 2.83
C GLN A 38 4.61 7.79 2.56
N SER A 39 4.85 6.54 2.92
CA SER A 39 6.12 5.87 2.64
C SER A 39 6.01 4.36 2.68
N VAL A 40 6.93 3.70 2.00
CA VAL A 40 7.10 2.24 2.00
C VAL A 40 8.58 1.88 1.85
N ASP A 41 9.01 0.82 2.51
CA ASP A 41 10.37 0.28 2.38
C ASP A 41 10.41 -1.06 1.62
N GLY A 42 11.63 -1.57 1.39
CA GLY A 42 11.83 -2.86 0.71
C GLY A 42 11.33 -4.09 1.46
N TYR A 43 10.87 -3.94 2.70
CA TYR A 43 10.22 -4.99 3.50
C TYR A 43 8.71 -4.82 3.55
N MET A 44 8.14 -3.87 2.80
CA MET A 44 6.72 -3.51 2.78
C MET A 44 6.20 -2.95 4.10
N ASN A 45 7.04 -2.36 4.95
CA ASN A 45 6.54 -1.55 6.06
C ASN A 45 5.96 -0.26 5.49
N ILE A 46 4.71 0.05 5.83
CA ILE A 46 3.94 1.10 5.16
C ILE A 46 3.47 2.13 6.19
N ALA A 47 3.75 3.40 5.93
CA ALA A 47 3.11 4.51 6.62
C ALA A 47 1.92 5.02 5.81
N LEU A 48 0.76 5.09 6.44
CA LEU A 48 -0.48 5.60 5.86
C LEU A 48 -0.99 6.81 6.67
N GLU A 49 -1.56 7.77 5.96
CA GLU A 49 -2.39 8.83 6.55
C GLU A 49 -3.86 8.64 6.20
N GLN A 50 -4.74 9.33 6.92
CA GLN A 50 -6.20 9.29 6.71
C GLN A 50 -6.77 7.86 6.70
N THR A 51 -6.14 6.97 7.45
CA THR A 51 -6.32 5.52 7.39
C THR A 51 -7.67 5.10 7.96
N LYS A 52 -8.36 4.21 7.24
CA LYS A 52 -9.61 3.56 7.61
C LYS A 52 -9.45 2.06 7.53
N GLU A 53 -9.95 1.38 8.54
CA GLU A 53 -9.97 -0.08 8.62
C GLU A 53 -11.31 -0.65 8.20
N PHE A 54 -11.27 -1.69 7.39
CA PHE A 54 -12.42 -2.45 6.95
C PHE A 54 -12.25 -3.92 7.35
N VAL A 55 -13.28 -4.43 8.03
CA VAL A 55 -13.38 -5.85 8.40
C VAL A 55 -14.61 -6.40 7.69
N ASN A 56 -14.42 -7.45 6.88
CA ASN A 56 -15.49 -8.02 6.05
C ASN A 56 -16.20 -6.99 5.17
N GLY A 57 -15.44 -6.05 4.59
CA GLY A 57 -15.95 -5.02 3.68
C GLY A 57 -16.69 -3.86 4.36
N LYS A 58 -16.84 -3.87 5.69
CA LYS A 58 -17.49 -2.80 6.45
C LYS A 58 -16.46 -1.96 7.17
N LEU A 59 -16.65 -0.64 7.13
CA LEU A 59 -15.85 0.29 7.92
C LEU A 59 -15.96 -0.09 9.40
N HIS A 60 -14.82 -0.43 10.00
CA HIS A 60 -14.72 -0.79 11.41
C HIS A 60 -14.21 0.38 12.25
N ARG A 61 -13.18 1.08 11.76
CA ARG A 61 -12.50 2.15 12.51
C ARG A 61 -11.81 3.17 11.59
N ASN A 62 -11.70 4.41 12.06
CA ASN A 62 -10.81 5.43 11.49
C ASN A 62 -9.59 5.57 12.40
N TYR A 63 -8.39 5.43 11.84
CA TYR A 63 -7.12 5.52 12.55
C TYR A 63 -6.41 6.86 12.35
N GLY A 64 -6.63 7.54 11.21
CA GLY A 64 -5.80 8.70 10.85
C GLY A 64 -4.41 8.22 10.44
N ASP A 65 -3.40 8.49 11.25
CA ASP A 65 -2.04 8.07 10.96
C ASP A 65 -1.83 6.61 11.42
N ALA A 66 -1.31 5.77 10.53
CA ALA A 66 -1.11 4.35 10.80
C ALA A 66 0.23 3.86 10.23
N PHE A 67 0.83 2.91 10.94
CA PHE A 67 2.02 2.21 10.48
C PHE A 67 1.74 0.71 10.41
N VAL A 68 1.83 0.13 9.22
CA VAL A 68 1.54 -1.28 8.94
C VAL A 68 2.86 -2.02 8.76
N ARG A 69 3.05 -3.10 9.51
CA ARG A 69 4.24 -3.95 9.43
C ARG A 69 4.17 -4.88 8.21
N GLY A 70 5.21 -4.87 7.38
CA GLY A 70 5.19 -5.49 6.05
C GLY A 70 5.04 -7.01 6.01
N ASN A 71 5.47 -7.72 7.06
CA ASN A 71 5.29 -9.17 7.13
C ASN A 71 3.81 -9.61 7.24
N ASN A 72 2.90 -8.69 7.54
CA ASN A 72 1.46 -8.95 7.57
C ASN A 72 0.75 -8.53 6.29
N VAL A 73 1.44 -7.87 5.35
CA VAL A 73 0.85 -7.36 4.11
C VAL A 73 0.71 -8.51 3.11
N MET A 74 -0.50 -8.66 2.56
CA MET A 74 -0.79 -9.56 1.46
C MET A 74 -0.59 -8.85 0.11
N TYR A 75 -1.17 -7.65 -0.05
CA TYR A 75 -0.93 -6.81 -1.22
C TYR A 75 -1.18 -5.33 -0.91
N ILE A 76 -0.65 -4.49 -1.80
CA ILE A 76 -1.00 -3.08 -1.96
C ILE A 76 -1.56 -2.84 -3.36
N SER A 77 -2.57 -1.99 -3.49
CA SER A 77 -3.08 -1.53 -4.78
C SER A 77 -3.34 -0.03 -4.74
N ALA A 78 -3.01 0.67 -5.82
CA ALA A 78 -3.49 2.04 -6.03
C ALA A 78 -5.02 2.00 -6.21
N ASP A 79 -5.74 2.86 -5.50
CA ASP A 79 -7.14 3.11 -5.80
C ASP A 79 -7.20 3.99 -7.08
N PRO A 80 -8.10 3.72 -8.03
CA PRO A 80 -8.20 4.47 -9.29
C PRO A 80 -8.68 5.91 -9.10
#